data_AF-A0A1Q7QCL7-F1
#
_entry.id   AF-A0A1Q7QCL7-F1
#
_cell.length_a   1.000
_cell.length_b   1.000
_cell.length_c   1.000
_cell.angle_alpha   90.00
_cell.angle_beta   90.00
_cell.angle_gamma   90.00
#
_symmetry.space_group_name_H-M   'P 1'
#
loop_
_entity.id
_entity.type
_entity.pdbx_description
1 polymer ?
#
loop_
_entity_poly.entity_id
_entity_poly.type
_entity_poly.pdbx_seq_one_letter_code
_entity_poly.pdbx_strand_id
1 'polypeptide(L)'
;MDHPTHEQWLADLYPAERLRYFYGQLLSAGDFQKEQDYWRRKNQLHNRFALGHGVVCGLGVSPLTTTQGNGVRISAGLALDEWGREIVISTDVDIVPLRLFDDCDPMSAGDDFLPPAVHISVCYRELAGERHPVGSVEPDVGEDRDAVGSLVESYCIRVQEGAVVDVSTGTDAEAMELLRSGRLRDALCLIAATTCPPASADPCVVLANVEVDENGSLSVDACGPRVIVPTNRLLLQLAESLTRTTTTSP
;
A
#
# COMPACT_ATOMS: atom_id res chain seq x y z
N MET A 1 8.72 23.33 -7.28
CA MET A 1 7.35 22.90 -7.64
C MET A 1 6.85 22.09 -6.47
N ASP A 2 6.12 22.73 -5.56
CA ASP A 2 5.34 22.03 -4.53
C ASP A 2 4.09 21.47 -5.20
N HIS A 3 3.92 20.14 -5.24
CA HIS A 3 2.66 19.40 -5.37
C HIS A 3 2.94 17.87 -5.23
N PRO A 4 1.99 17.08 -4.69
CA PRO A 4 2.22 15.78 -4.03
C PRO A 4 2.44 14.55 -4.95
N THR A 5 3.23 14.68 -6.03
CA THR A 5 3.30 13.69 -7.13
C THR A 5 4.71 13.22 -7.49
N HIS A 6 5.73 13.46 -6.66
CA HIS A 6 7.13 13.26 -7.07
C HIS A 6 7.56 11.78 -7.24
N GLU A 7 6.73 10.79 -6.89
CA GLU A 7 7.12 9.37 -6.93
C GLU A 7 6.25 8.48 -7.81
N GLN A 8 5.10 8.95 -8.30
CA GLN A 8 4.22 8.13 -9.15
C GLN A 8 4.97 7.59 -10.38
N TRP A 9 5.94 8.35 -10.90
CA TRP A 9 6.78 7.95 -12.02
C TRP A 9 7.61 6.69 -11.76
N LEU A 10 7.92 6.37 -10.49
CA LEU A 10 8.62 5.13 -10.10
C LEU A 10 7.72 3.90 -10.30
N ALA A 11 6.40 4.06 -10.17
CA ALA A 11 5.42 3.01 -10.40
C ALA A 11 5.03 2.87 -11.88
N ASP A 12 5.33 3.86 -12.72
CA ASP A 12 5.00 3.85 -14.16
C ASP A 12 5.88 2.89 -14.97
N LEU A 13 5.34 2.41 -16.10
CA LEU A 13 5.99 1.44 -16.99
C LEU A 13 6.92 2.07 -18.02
N TYR A 14 7.92 2.82 -17.56
CA TYR A 14 9.04 3.28 -18.37
C TYR A 14 10.31 2.42 -18.17
N PRO A 15 11.16 2.27 -19.19
CA PRO A 15 12.47 1.64 -19.02
C PRO A 15 13.30 2.40 -17.98
N ALA A 16 13.86 1.66 -17.01
CA ALA A 16 14.73 2.24 -15.99
C ALA A 16 16.13 2.50 -16.56
N GLU A 17 16.66 3.69 -16.30
CA GLU A 17 18.05 4.04 -16.56
C GLU A 17 18.87 3.82 -15.27
N ARG A 18 20.11 3.33 -15.39
CA ARG A 18 21.03 3.15 -14.25
C ARG A 18 22.39 3.74 -14.54
N LEU A 19 23.13 4.04 -13.48
CA LEU A 19 24.49 4.53 -13.62
C LEU A 19 25.41 3.43 -14.15
N ARG A 20 26.30 3.81 -15.07
CA ARG A 20 27.39 2.96 -15.55
C ARG A 20 28.70 3.52 -15.03
N TYR A 21 29.23 2.90 -13.99
CA TYR A 21 30.53 3.27 -13.42
C TYR A 21 31.68 3.08 -14.42
N PHE A 22 32.60 4.05 -14.44
CA PHE A 22 33.87 3.95 -15.17
C PHE A 22 35.04 4.57 -14.38
N TYR A 23 36.26 4.20 -14.76
CA TYR A 23 37.47 4.63 -14.04
C TYR A 23 37.66 6.15 -14.11
N GLY A 24 37.90 6.78 -12.96
CA GLY A 24 38.09 8.23 -12.85
C GLY A 24 36.80 9.04 -12.90
N GLN A 25 35.62 8.39 -12.88
CA GLN A 25 34.33 9.09 -12.83
C GLN A 25 34.18 9.84 -11.50
N LEU A 26 33.86 11.12 -11.58
CA LEU A 26 33.40 11.92 -10.44
C LEU A 26 31.90 11.67 -10.25
N LEU A 27 31.48 11.40 -9.01
CA LEU A 27 30.09 11.15 -8.65
C LEU A 27 29.53 12.34 -7.85
N SER A 28 28.31 12.72 -8.16
CA SER A 28 27.53 13.76 -7.49
C SER A 28 26.38 13.15 -6.67
N ALA A 29 25.74 13.96 -5.83
CA ALA A 29 24.52 13.55 -5.12
C ALA A 29 23.42 13.07 -6.10
N GLY A 30 23.30 13.71 -7.28
CA GLY A 30 22.35 13.30 -8.32
C GLY A 30 22.63 11.90 -8.88
N ASP A 31 23.91 11.51 -8.99
CA ASP A 31 24.27 10.14 -9.42
C ASP A 31 23.86 9.10 -8.38
N PHE A 32 24.04 9.40 -7.09
CA PHE A 32 23.59 8.52 -6.01
C PHE A 32 22.06 8.47 -5.89
N GLN A 33 21.36 9.58 -6.13
CA GLN A 33 19.90 9.61 -6.19
C GLN A 33 19.39 8.73 -7.34
N LYS A 34 20.01 8.83 -8.53
CA LYS A 34 19.67 7.99 -9.69
C LYS A 34 19.84 6.50 -9.39
N GLU A 35 20.89 6.12 -8.66
CA GLU A 35 21.10 4.72 -8.25
C GLU A 35 20.04 4.26 -7.23
N GLN A 36 19.65 5.10 -6.27
CA GLN A 36 18.57 4.80 -5.32
C GLN A 36 17.23 4.64 -6.05
N ASP A 37 16.87 5.59 -6.91
CA ASP A 37 15.63 5.57 -7.66
C ASP A 37 15.54 4.35 -8.59
N TYR A 38 16.66 3.92 -9.17
CA TYR A 38 16.71 2.70 -9.97
C TYR A 38 16.26 1.48 -9.16
N TRP A 39 16.81 1.27 -7.96
CA TRP A 39 16.46 0.14 -7.11
C TRP A 39 15.06 0.25 -6.53
N ARG A 40 14.65 1.44 -6.07
CA ARG A 40 13.27 1.70 -5.61
C ARG A 40 12.26 1.36 -6.69
N ARG A 41 12.49 1.83 -7.92
CA ARG A 41 11.68 1.50 -9.11
C ARG A 41 11.64 -0.01 -9.40
N LYS A 42 12.79 -0.70 -9.35
CA LYS A 42 12.83 -2.14 -9.61
C LYS A 42 12.03 -2.94 -8.57
N ASN A 43 12.12 -2.56 -7.30
CA ASN A 43 11.38 -3.19 -6.21
C ASN A 43 9.88 -2.88 -6.30
N GLN A 44 9.50 -1.61 -6.48
CA GLN A 44 8.11 -1.20 -6.65
C GLN A 44 7.43 -1.93 -7.83
N LEU A 45 8.06 -1.98 -9.00
CA LEU A 45 7.53 -2.71 -10.14
C LEU A 45 7.45 -4.23 -9.90
N HIS A 46 8.40 -4.80 -9.16
CA HIS A 46 8.34 -6.22 -8.79
C HIS A 46 7.16 -6.49 -7.87
N ASN A 47 7.00 -5.70 -6.80
CA ASN A 47 5.88 -5.82 -5.87
C ASN A 47 4.56 -5.63 -6.61
N ARG A 48 4.39 -4.52 -7.32
CA ARG A 48 3.16 -4.14 -8.02
C ARG A 48 2.66 -5.18 -9.02
N PHE A 49 3.55 -5.79 -9.80
CA PHE A 49 3.15 -6.69 -10.90
C PHE A 49 3.40 -8.18 -10.65
N ALA A 50 4.30 -8.54 -9.74
CA ALA A 50 4.55 -9.95 -9.41
C ALA A 50 3.79 -10.40 -8.16
N LEU A 51 3.63 -9.53 -7.17
CA LEU A 51 2.88 -9.81 -5.94
C LEU A 51 1.47 -9.21 -5.96
N GLY A 52 1.34 -7.99 -6.48
CA GLY A 52 0.14 -7.16 -6.38
C GLY A 52 0.23 -6.15 -5.25
N HIS A 53 -0.92 -5.62 -4.84
CA HIS A 53 -1.06 -4.67 -3.74
C HIS A 53 -2.11 -5.20 -2.74
N GLY A 54 -2.12 -4.63 -1.55
CA GLY A 54 -2.98 -5.05 -0.44
C GLY A 54 -2.19 -5.49 0.79
N VAL A 55 -2.88 -6.11 1.73
CA VAL A 55 -2.23 -6.56 2.96
C VAL A 55 -1.57 -7.93 2.78
N VAL A 56 -0.30 -8.02 3.16
CA VAL A 56 0.50 -9.24 3.18
C VAL A 56 0.26 -10.02 4.48
N CYS A 57 0.36 -9.36 5.63
CA CYS A 57 0.14 -9.95 6.95
C CYS A 57 -0.18 -8.88 8.01
N GLY A 58 -0.76 -9.30 9.14
CA GLY A 58 -1.09 -8.39 10.24
C GLY A 58 -2.19 -7.40 9.85
N LEU A 59 -2.10 -6.14 10.28
CA LEU A 59 -3.01 -5.02 9.95
C LEU A 59 -4.50 -5.34 10.09
N GLY A 60 -4.84 -6.30 10.95
CA GLY A 60 -6.23 -6.59 11.32
C GLY A 60 -6.79 -5.42 12.13
N VAL A 61 -8.01 -5.00 11.79
CA VAL A 61 -8.76 -3.98 12.51
C VAL A 61 -9.77 -4.67 13.42
N SER A 62 -9.82 -4.27 14.68
CA SER A 62 -10.75 -4.81 15.67
C SER A 62 -11.37 -3.69 16.50
N PRO A 63 -12.64 -3.82 16.93
CA PRO A 63 -13.27 -2.82 17.79
C PRO A 63 -12.57 -2.79 19.16
N LEU A 64 -12.41 -1.59 19.72
CA LEU A 64 -11.79 -1.33 21.00
C LEU A 64 -12.63 -0.33 21.80
N THR A 65 -13.18 -0.76 22.92
CA THR A 65 -13.91 0.12 23.85
C THR A 65 -13.04 0.42 25.07
N THR A 66 -12.84 1.71 25.36
CA THR A 66 -12.07 2.17 26.52
C THR A 66 -12.88 3.17 27.35
N THR A 67 -12.34 3.62 28.48
CA THR A 67 -12.92 4.73 29.26
C THR A 67 -12.92 6.07 28.51
N GLN A 68 -12.14 6.20 27.44
CA GLN A 68 -12.05 7.42 26.61
C GLN A 68 -13.04 7.41 25.44
N GLY A 69 -13.70 6.28 25.17
CA GLY A 69 -14.67 6.12 24.08
C GLY A 69 -14.54 4.80 23.33
N ASN A 70 -15.35 4.66 22.28
CA ASN A 70 -15.28 3.55 21.34
C ASN A 70 -14.33 3.92 20.20
N GLY A 71 -13.53 2.95 19.80
CA GLY A 71 -12.50 3.11 18.79
C GLY A 71 -12.12 1.78 18.15
N VAL A 72 -10.97 1.76 17.50
CA VAL A 72 -10.43 0.55 16.88
C VAL A 72 -8.97 0.36 17.22
N ARG A 73 -8.53 -0.90 17.17
CA ARG A 73 -7.11 -1.28 17.16
C ARG A 73 -6.74 -1.83 15.80
N ILE A 74 -5.69 -1.28 15.22
CA ILE A 74 -5.01 -1.80 14.03
C ILE A 74 -3.78 -2.57 14.52
N SER A 75 -3.69 -3.86 14.23
CA SER A 75 -2.52 -4.66 14.61
C SER A 75 -1.29 -4.35 13.74
N ALA A 76 -0.10 -4.57 14.30
CA ALA A 76 1.16 -4.52 13.54
C ALA A 76 1.11 -5.42 12.28
N GLY A 77 1.79 -5.03 11.21
CA GLY A 77 1.80 -5.79 9.96
C GLY A 77 2.46 -5.09 8.77
N LEU A 78 2.26 -5.68 7.60
CA LEU A 78 2.87 -5.26 6.33
C LEU A 78 1.80 -5.20 5.23
N ALA A 79 1.78 -4.10 4.49
CA ALA A 79 1.02 -3.96 3.26
C ALA A 79 1.93 -3.52 2.09
N LEU A 80 1.44 -3.78 0.89
CA LEU A 80 1.96 -3.24 -0.36
C LEU A 80 0.92 -2.27 -0.92
N ASP A 81 1.31 -1.04 -1.20
CA ASP A 81 0.42 -0.04 -1.78
C ASP A 81 0.27 -0.22 -3.31
N GLU A 82 -0.62 0.52 -3.97
CA GLU A 82 -0.85 0.33 -5.41
C GLU A 82 0.33 0.76 -6.31
N TRP A 83 1.32 1.46 -5.74
CA TRP A 83 2.58 1.80 -6.39
C TRP A 83 3.65 0.73 -6.15
N GLY A 84 3.39 -0.26 -5.27
CA GLY A 84 4.31 -1.34 -4.91
C GLY A 84 5.25 -0.98 -3.76
N ARG A 85 4.98 0.08 -3.01
CA ARG A 85 5.74 0.49 -1.82
C ARG A 85 5.33 -0.35 -0.62
N GLU A 86 6.30 -0.64 0.24
CA GLU A 86 6.10 -1.39 1.47
C GLU A 86 5.64 -0.45 2.58
N ILE A 87 4.53 -0.79 3.24
CA ILE A 87 3.99 -0.06 4.39
C ILE A 87 4.13 -0.96 5.61
N VAL A 88 5.06 -0.62 6.49
CA VAL A 88 5.35 -1.37 7.72
C VAL A 88 4.73 -0.65 8.92
N ILE A 89 3.83 -1.32 9.62
CA ILE A 89 3.35 -0.93 10.96
C ILE A 89 3.99 -1.87 11.97
N SER A 90 4.96 -1.39 12.74
CA SER A 90 5.77 -2.24 13.64
C SER A 90 5.09 -2.56 14.98
N THR A 91 4.11 -1.75 15.40
CA THR A 91 3.38 -1.90 16.66
C THR A 91 1.89 -1.62 16.46
N ASP A 92 1.04 -2.24 17.27
CA ASP A 92 -0.40 -1.97 17.25
C ASP A 92 -0.69 -0.47 17.45
N VAL A 93 -1.70 0.03 16.72
CA VAL A 93 -2.14 1.42 16.76
C VAL A 93 -3.59 1.46 17.24
N ASP A 94 -3.83 2.20 18.32
CA ASP A 94 -5.16 2.43 18.86
C ASP A 94 -5.68 3.80 18.42
N ILE A 95 -6.87 3.83 17.84
CA ILE A 95 -7.58 5.04 17.44
C ILE A 95 -8.80 5.15 18.35
N VAL A 96 -8.68 5.91 19.43
CA VAL A 96 -9.75 6.06 20.43
C VAL A 96 -9.84 7.52 20.92
N PRO A 97 -11.03 8.16 20.86
CA PRO A 97 -12.23 7.69 20.16
C PRO A 97 -12.03 7.66 18.63
N LEU A 98 -12.81 6.84 17.92
CA LEU A 98 -12.84 6.88 16.45
C LEU A 98 -13.45 8.21 15.98
N ARG A 99 -12.77 8.87 15.04
CA ARG A 99 -13.17 10.13 14.40
C ARG A 99 -12.67 10.17 12.97
N LEU A 100 -13.21 11.07 12.16
CA LEU A 100 -12.66 11.35 10.84
C LEU A 100 -11.34 12.12 10.97
N PHE A 101 -10.31 11.68 10.27
CA PHE A 101 -9.03 12.38 10.17
C PHE A 101 -8.20 11.85 9.00
N ASP A 102 -7.26 12.66 8.52
CA ASP A 102 -6.25 12.25 7.55
C ASP A 102 -4.87 12.65 8.08
N ASP A 103 -4.13 11.68 8.65
CA ASP A 103 -2.78 11.93 9.15
C ASP A 103 -1.78 12.24 8.02
N CYS A 104 -2.16 12.03 6.76
CA CYS A 104 -1.34 12.33 5.59
C CYS A 104 -1.40 13.80 5.20
N ASP A 105 -2.47 14.52 5.58
CA ASP A 105 -2.61 15.95 5.37
C ASP A 105 -2.77 16.68 6.71
N PRO A 106 -1.70 17.32 7.23
CA PRO A 106 -1.76 18.04 8.50
C PRO A 106 -2.69 19.26 8.47
N MET A 107 -3.14 19.70 7.30
CA MET A 107 -4.12 20.78 7.14
C MET A 107 -5.57 20.29 7.15
N SER A 108 -5.79 18.98 7.09
CA SER A 108 -7.14 18.42 7.17
C SER A 108 -7.71 18.62 8.57
N ALA A 109 -8.80 19.39 8.66
CA ALA A 109 -9.56 19.50 9.89
C ALA A 109 -10.36 18.20 10.04
N GLY A 110 -10.04 17.40 11.06
CA GLY A 110 -10.89 16.27 11.43
C GLY A 110 -12.28 16.77 11.82
N ASP A 111 -13.31 16.01 11.46
CA ASP A 111 -14.67 16.28 11.91
C ASP A 111 -14.94 15.61 13.25
N ASP A 112 -15.57 16.34 14.18
CA ASP A 112 -15.95 15.84 15.50
C ASP A 112 -17.11 14.82 15.43
N PHE A 113 -17.86 14.79 14.32
CA PHE A 113 -18.97 13.86 14.11
C PHE A 113 -18.51 12.63 13.33
N LEU A 114 -18.79 11.45 13.88
CA LEU A 114 -18.53 10.18 13.21
C LEU A 114 -19.77 9.75 12.40
N PRO A 115 -19.68 9.66 11.06
CA PRO A 115 -20.81 9.25 10.22
C PRO A 115 -21.13 7.75 10.42
N PRO A 116 -22.32 7.28 9.98
CA PRO A 116 -22.78 5.90 10.22
C PRO A 116 -21.90 4.84 9.55
N ALA A 117 -21.15 5.21 8.51
CA ALA A 117 -20.20 4.34 7.85
C ALA A 117 -18.91 5.12 7.56
N VAL A 118 -17.78 4.53 7.92
CA VAL A 118 -16.43 5.02 7.59
C VAL A 118 -15.58 3.87 7.08
N HIS A 119 -14.47 4.19 6.43
CA HIS A 119 -13.43 3.23 6.14
C HIS A 119 -12.08 3.73 6.63
N ILE A 120 -11.20 2.78 6.92
CA ILE A 120 -9.86 3.02 7.43
C ILE A 120 -8.86 2.59 6.37
N SER A 121 -7.93 3.48 6.01
CA SER A 121 -6.85 3.19 5.08
C SER A 121 -5.49 3.57 5.67
N VAL A 122 -4.45 2.92 5.17
CA VAL A 122 -3.06 3.25 5.47
C VAL A 122 -2.34 3.65 4.19
N CYS A 123 -1.54 4.70 4.28
CA CYS A 123 -0.80 5.26 3.16
C CYS A 123 0.69 5.29 3.48
N TYR A 124 1.53 5.02 2.48
CA TYR A 124 2.96 5.21 2.59
C TYR A 124 3.29 6.70 2.74
N ARG A 125 4.25 7.00 3.62
CA ARG A 125 4.76 8.36 3.82
C ARG A 125 6.25 8.31 4.13
N GLU A 126 7.01 9.26 3.59
CA GLU A 126 8.38 9.50 4.02
C GLU A 126 8.42 10.67 5.00
N LEU A 127 9.16 10.48 6.09
CA LEU A 127 9.44 11.52 7.07
C LEU A 127 10.90 11.90 7.01
N ALA A 128 11.16 13.20 7.18
CA ALA A 128 12.52 13.70 7.35
C ALA A 128 13.14 13.09 8.62
N GLY A 129 14.28 12.40 8.47
CA GLY A 129 15.07 11.88 9.57
C GLY A 129 16.07 12.90 10.10
N GLU A 130 17.29 12.45 10.40
CA GLU A 130 18.35 13.32 10.94
C GLU A 130 18.76 14.41 9.94
N ARG A 131 18.89 15.64 10.46
CA ARG A 131 19.42 16.79 9.71
C ARG A 131 20.94 16.78 9.79
N HIS A 132 21.59 16.96 8.65
CA HIS A 132 23.04 17.04 8.58
C HIS A 132 23.48 18.46 8.19
N PRO A 133 24.51 19.02 8.83
CA PRO A 133 25.01 20.34 8.45
C PRO A 133 25.62 20.28 7.04
N VAL A 134 25.22 21.22 6.17
CA VAL A 134 25.84 21.38 4.86
C VAL A 134 27.23 22.00 5.04
N GLY A 135 28.24 21.47 4.36
CA GLY A 135 29.59 22.02 4.38
C GLY A 135 29.62 23.44 3.81
N SER A 136 30.56 24.28 4.28
CA SER A 136 30.67 25.71 3.96
C SER A 136 31.19 26.02 2.54
N VAL A 137 30.85 25.19 1.56
CA VAL A 137 30.98 25.54 0.13
C VAL A 137 29.77 26.40 -0.21
N GLU A 138 29.95 27.52 -0.91
CA GLU A 138 28.80 28.31 -1.34
C GLU A 138 27.93 27.41 -2.24
N PRO A 139 26.66 27.14 -1.83
CA PRO A 139 25.77 26.35 -2.66
C PRO A 139 25.52 27.09 -3.97
N ASP A 140 25.42 26.35 -5.07
CA ASP A 140 24.94 26.92 -6.32
C ASP A 140 23.52 27.47 -6.12
N VAL A 141 23.14 28.50 -6.90
CA VAL A 141 21.83 29.14 -6.78
C VAL A 141 20.72 28.10 -7.00
N GLY A 142 20.00 27.76 -5.93
CA GLY A 142 18.87 26.81 -5.96
C GLY A 142 19.05 25.55 -5.12
N GLU A 143 20.22 25.34 -4.50
CA GLU A 143 20.41 24.21 -3.58
C GLU A 143 19.85 24.48 -2.18
N ASP A 144 19.23 23.44 -1.60
CA ASP A 144 18.58 23.49 -0.29
C ASP A 144 19.63 23.55 0.83
N ARG A 145 19.63 24.65 1.58
CA ARG A 145 20.58 24.92 2.66
C ARG A 145 20.23 24.19 3.97
N ASP A 146 19.03 23.62 4.05
CA ASP A 146 18.51 22.89 5.22
C ASP A 146 18.21 21.42 4.88
N ALA A 147 19.02 20.82 3.99
CA ALA A 147 18.84 19.47 3.49
C ALA A 147 18.81 18.41 4.61
N VAL A 148 17.87 17.48 4.50
CA VAL A 148 17.75 16.32 5.39
C VAL A 148 18.67 15.23 4.87
N GLY A 149 19.51 14.64 5.73
CA GLY A 149 20.48 13.62 5.29
C GLY A 149 19.95 12.18 5.33
N SER A 150 18.74 11.96 5.84
CA SER A 150 18.07 10.67 5.84
C SER A 150 16.56 10.80 5.69
N LEU A 151 15.94 9.87 4.98
CA LEU A 151 14.49 9.71 4.92
C LEU A 151 14.11 8.45 5.68
N VAL A 152 13.04 8.54 6.46
CA VAL A 152 12.48 7.42 7.20
C VAL A 152 11.17 7.03 6.53
N GLU A 153 11.13 5.82 5.96
CA GLU A 153 9.89 5.23 5.46
C GLU A 153 8.93 4.99 6.64
N SER A 154 7.70 5.46 6.48
CA SER A 154 6.69 5.51 7.52
C SER A 154 5.30 5.38 6.88
N TYR A 155 4.27 5.63 7.67
CA TYR A 155 2.90 5.58 7.23
C TYR A 155 2.08 6.72 7.82
N CYS A 156 0.92 6.94 7.25
CA CYS A 156 -0.17 7.73 7.83
C CYS A 156 -1.48 6.93 7.70
N ILE A 157 -2.41 7.21 8.60
CA ILE A 157 -3.72 6.56 8.64
C ILE A 157 -4.77 7.60 8.22
N ARG A 158 -5.76 7.16 7.45
CA ARG A 158 -6.94 7.93 7.14
C ARG A 158 -8.18 7.22 7.65
N VAL A 159 -9.11 7.99 8.20
CA VAL A 159 -10.47 7.57 8.50
C VAL A 159 -11.40 8.51 7.75
N GLN A 160 -12.08 7.97 6.75
CA GLN A 160 -12.85 8.74 5.77
C GLN A 160 -14.31 8.28 5.78
N GLU A 161 -15.21 9.20 5.45
CA GLU A 161 -16.65 8.92 5.36
C GLU A 161 -16.94 7.93 4.23
N GLY A 162 -17.91 7.05 4.48
CA GLY A 162 -18.43 6.07 3.52
C GLY A 162 -17.78 4.70 3.66
N ALA A 163 -18.52 3.67 3.25
CA ALA A 163 -18.00 2.31 3.14
C ALA A 163 -17.40 2.08 1.75
N VAL A 164 -16.26 1.40 1.71
CA VAL A 164 -15.65 0.92 0.47
C VAL A 164 -16.32 -0.38 0.05
N VAL A 165 -16.52 -0.58 -1.25
CA VAL A 165 -17.14 -1.79 -1.78
C VAL A 165 -16.23 -2.99 -1.54
N ASP A 166 -16.83 -4.13 -1.20
CA ASP A 166 -16.10 -5.39 -1.04
C ASP A 166 -15.30 -5.75 -2.29
N VAL A 167 -14.10 -6.29 -2.06
CA VAL A 167 -13.22 -6.76 -3.12
C VAL A 167 -13.86 -7.95 -3.80
N SER A 168 -14.35 -7.72 -5.02
CA SER A 168 -14.85 -8.82 -5.85
C SER A 168 -13.68 -9.57 -6.49
N THR A 169 -13.72 -10.90 -6.45
CA THR A 169 -12.78 -11.76 -7.20
C THR A 169 -13.18 -11.90 -8.68
N GLY A 170 -13.97 -10.94 -9.20
CA GLY A 170 -14.54 -10.96 -10.55
C GLY A 170 -13.48 -10.86 -11.62
N THR A 171 -12.92 -12.01 -11.99
CA THR A 171 -12.02 -12.24 -13.11
C THR A 171 -12.67 -11.97 -14.46
N ASP A 172 -11.83 -11.74 -15.47
CA ASP A 172 -12.16 -11.89 -16.88
C ASP A 172 -12.93 -13.21 -17.11
N ALA A 173 -14.21 -13.08 -17.46
CA ALA A 173 -15.13 -14.21 -17.60
C ALA A 173 -14.65 -15.21 -18.66
N GLU A 174 -13.97 -14.72 -19.71
CA GLU A 174 -13.43 -15.55 -20.79
C GLU A 174 -12.22 -16.35 -20.30
N ALA A 175 -11.31 -15.72 -19.56
CA ALA A 175 -10.16 -16.41 -18.97
C ALA A 175 -10.60 -17.54 -18.03
N MET A 176 -11.64 -17.31 -17.23
CA MET A 176 -12.17 -18.34 -16.33
C MET A 176 -12.79 -19.52 -17.07
N GLU A 177 -13.47 -19.27 -18.19
CA GLU A 177 -14.03 -20.34 -19.00
C GLU A 177 -12.93 -21.20 -19.64
N LEU A 178 -11.85 -20.57 -20.10
CA LEU A 178 -10.66 -21.28 -20.57
C LEU A 178 -10.00 -22.12 -19.46
N LEU A 179 -9.93 -21.60 -18.23
CA LEU A 179 -9.42 -22.37 -17.08
C LEU A 179 -10.33 -23.58 -16.77
N ARG A 180 -11.65 -23.39 -16.71
CA ARG A 180 -12.62 -24.48 -16.45
C ARG A 180 -12.61 -25.56 -17.50
N SER A 181 -12.37 -25.19 -18.77
CA SER A 181 -12.24 -26.14 -19.88
C SER A 181 -10.86 -26.81 -19.98
N GLY A 182 -9.95 -26.57 -19.03
CA GLY A 182 -8.61 -27.16 -19.00
C GLY A 182 -7.62 -26.53 -19.98
N ARG A 183 -7.97 -25.41 -20.60
CA ARG A 183 -7.15 -24.66 -21.56
C ARG A 183 -6.26 -23.63 -20.86
N LEU A 184 -5.46 -24.10 -19.91
CA LEU A 184 -4.61 -23.24 -19.06
C LEU A 184 -3.72 -22.28 -19.87
N ARG A 185 -3.07 -22.77 -20.92
CA ARG A 185 -2.16 -21.94 -21.73
C ARG A 185 -2.88 -20.79 -22.41
N ASP A 186 -4.09 -21.02 -22.91
CA ASP A 186 -4.89 -20.01 -23.60
C ASP A 186 -5.40 -18.96 -22.62
N ALA A 187 -5.83 -19.38 -21.43
CA ALA A 187 -6.20 -18.48 -20.35
C ALA A 187 -5.02 -17.56 -19.95
N LEU A 188 -3.83 -18.13 -19.78
CA LEU A 188 -2.61 -17.36 -19.45
C LEU A 188 -2.23 -16.39 -20.58
N CYS A 189 -2.36 -16.78 -21.84
CA CYS A 189 -2.13 -15.89 -22.97
C CYS A 189 -3.13 -14.73 -22.99
N LEU A 190 -4.40 -14.99 -22.70
CA LEU A 190 -5.43 -13.95 -22.62
C LEU A 190 -5.12 -12.94 -21.50
N ILE A 191 -4.83 -13.43 -20.29
CA ILE A 191 -4.47 -12.59 -19.14
C ILE A 191 -3.19 -11.78 -19.40
N ALA A 192 -2.21 -12.35 -20.10
CA ALA A 192 -0.95 -11.65 -20.42
C ALA A 192 -1.11 -10.60 -21.54
N ALA A 193 -2.15 -10.73 -22.38
CA ALA A 193 -2.43 -9.77 -23.43
C ALA A 193 -3.13 -8.50 -22.92
N THR A 194 -3.68 -8.53 -21.70
CA THR A 194 -4.27 -7.35 -21.06
C THR A 194 -3.21 -6.28 -20.80
N THR A 195 -3.55 -5.03 -21.12
CA THR A 195 -2.69 -3.88 -20.82
C THR A 195 -2.47 -3.79 -19.31
N CYS A 196 -1.23 -3.57 -18.90
CA CYS A 196 -0.93 -3.33 -17.50
C CYS A 196 -1.66 -2.06 -17.00
N PRO A 197 -2.31 -2.10 -15.83
CA PRO A 197 -3.00 -0.93 -15.30
C PRO A 197 -2.02 0.23 -15.05
N PRO A 198 -2.45 1.49 -15.21
CA PRO A 198 -1.65 2.65 -14.80
C PRO A 198 -1.54 2.73 -13.26
N ALA A 199 -0.56 3.47 -12.76
CA ALA A 199 -0.44 3.71 -11.32
C ALA A 199 -1.67 4.48 -10.80
N SER A 200 -2.25 4.04 -9.68
CA SER A 200 -3.43 4.69 -9.10
C SER A 200 -3.14 6.11 -8.64
N ALA A 201 -4.16 6.97 -8.68
CA ALA A 201 -4.08 8.33 -8.15
C ALA A 201 -4.06 8.36 -6.61
N ASP A 202 -4.69 7.37 -5.97
CA ASP A 202 -4.66 7.19 -4.51
C ASP A 202 -4.12 5.79 -4.21
N PRO A 203 -2.84 5.67 -3.79
CA PRO A 203 -2.21 4.36 -3.61
C PRO A 203 -2.53 3.71 -2.26
N CYS A 204 -3.29 4.35 -1.38
CA CYS A 204 -3.53 3.89 -0.02
C CYS A 204 -4.25 2.54 0.04
N VAL A 205 -3.91 1.75 1.05
CA VAL A 205 -4.47 0.40 1.25
C VAL A 205 -5.62 0.48 2.24
N VAL A 206 -6.82 0.12 1.79
CA VAL A 206 -8.00 0.01 2.65
C VAL A 206 -7.87 -1.21 3.55
N LEU A 207 -8.09 -1.02 4.85
CA LEU A 207 -7.95 -2.05 5.89
C LEU A 207 -9.31 -2.59 6.35
N ALA A 208 -10.30 -1.71 6.52
CA ALA A 208 -11.61 -2.09 7.02
C ALA A 208 -12.69 -1.04 6.73
N ASN A 209 -13.93 -1.50 6.65
CA ASN A 209 -15.13 -0.68 6.84
C ASN A 209 -15.54 -0.74 8.32
N VAL A 210 -16.05 0.36 8.84
CA VAL A 210 -16.61 0.45 10.19
C VAL A 210 -18.00 1.06 10.11
N GLU A 211 -18.98 0.32 10.60
CA GLU A 211 -20.35 0.79 10.79
C GLU A 211 -20.52 1.25 12.24
N VAL A 212 -21.19 2.38 12.41
CA VAL A 212 -21.46 3.01 13.69
C VAL A 212 -22.94 2.84 14.01
N ASP A 213 -23.22 2.07 15.05
CA ASP A 213 -24.57 1.84 15.54
C ASP A 213 -25.14 3.08 16.25
N GLU A 214 -26.47 3.16 16.38
CA GLU A 214 -27.17 4.28 17.03
C GLU A 214 -26.75 4.50 18.50
N ASN A 215 -26.25 3.46 19.17
CA ASN A 215 -25.75 3.48 20.55
C ASN A 215 -24.24 3.84 20.62
N GLY A 216 -23.59 4.09 19.49
CA GLY A 216 -22.17 4.34 19.35
C GLY A 216 -21.27 3.10 19.36
N SER A 217 -21.80 1.87 19.36
CA SER A 217 -20.97 0.67 19.14
C SER A 217 -20.46 0.61 17.70
N LEU A 218 -19.31 -0.05 17.54
CA LEU A 218 -18.62 -0.14 16.26
C LEU A 218 -18.65 -1.59 15.78
N SER A 219 -19.21 -1.80 14.59
CA SER A 219 -19.10 -3.05 13.84
C SER A 219 -18.01 -2.90 12.80
N VAL A 220 -17.05 -3.82 12.76
CA VAL A 220 -15.87 -3.73 11.87
C VAL A 220 -15.91 -4.88 10.87
N ASP A 221 -15.96 -4.53 9.58
CA ASP A 221 -15.64 -5.45 8.49
C ASP A 221 -14.19 -5.25 8.04
N ALA A 222 -13.30 -6.11 8.55
CA ALA A 222 -11.88 -6.08 8.26
C ALA A 222 -11.45 -6.96 7.07
N CYS A 223 -12.40 -7.56 6.34
CA CYS A 223 -12.09 -8.50 5.26
C CYS A 223 -12.74 -8.13 3.93
N GLY A 224 -14.00 -7.70 3.91
CA GLY A 224 -14.73 -7.37 2.68
C GLY A 224 -13.99 -6.40 1.78
N PRO A 225 -13.66 -5.17 2.23
CA PRO A 225 -13.00 -4.16 1.40
C PRO A 225 -11.49 -4.38 1.25
N ARG A 226 -10.93 -5.43 1.87
CA ARG A 226 -9.49 -5.59 2.04
C ARG A 226 -8.90 -6.48 0.95
N VAL A 227 -8.02 -5.92 0.13
CA VAL A 227 -7.21 -6.70 -0.80
C VAL A 227 -6.13 -7.45 0.00
N ILE A 228 -5.99 -8.75 -0.24
CA ILE A 228 -5.00 -9.61 0.41
C ILE A 228 -3.96 -10.03 -0.63
N VAL A 229 -2.68 -9.90 -0.30
CA VAL A 229 -1.56 -10.39 -1.11
C VAL A 229 -1.12 -11.75 -0.57
N PRO A 230 -1.60 -12.87 -1.13
CA PRO A 230 -1.27 -14.19 -0.62
C PRO A 230 0.17 -14.58 -0.99
N THR A 231 0.84 -15.30 -0.08
CA THR A 231 2.12 -15.91 -0.42
C THR A 231 1.94 -17.08 -1.39
N ASN A 232 2.93 -17.36 -2.23
CA ASN A 232 2.94 -18.55 -3.10
C ASN A 232 2.70 -19.85 -2.31
N ARG A 233 3.19 -19.92 -1.07
CA ARG A 233 2.94 -21.06 -0.18
C ARG A 233 1.46 -21.20 0.14
N LEU A 234 0.79 -20.11 0.55
CA LEU A 234 -0.64 -20.13 0.85
C LEU A 234 -1.46 -20.51 -0.40
N LEU A 235 -1.13 -19.94 -1.56
CA LEU A 235 -1.79 -20.27 -2.83
C LEU A 235 -1.67 -21.77 -3.16
N LEU A 236 -0.48 -22.35 -3.01
CA LEU A 236 -0.27 -23.78 -3.25
C LEU A 236 -1.03 -24.65 -2.26
N GLN A 237 -1.08 -24.26 -0.98
CA GLN A 237 -1.87 -24.98 0.04
C GLN A 237 -3.37 -24.93 -0.26
N LEU A 238 -3.88 -23.77 -0.69
CA LEU A 238 -5.27 -23.62 -1.11
C LEU A 238 -5.57 -24.49 -2.33
N ALA A 239 -4.70 -24.48 -3.34
CA ALA A 239 -4.84 -25.33 -4.53
C ALA A 239 -4.85 -26.83 -4.16
N GLU A 240 -3.96 -27.28 -3.28
CA GLU A 240 -3.94 -28.66 -2.78
C GLU A 240 -5.26 -29.00 -2.05
N SER A 241 -5.76 -28.11 -1.19
CA SER A 241 -7.00 -28.33 -0.44
C SER A 241 -8.22 -28.55 -1.34
N LEU A 242 -8.29 -27.85 -2.49
CA LEU A 242 -9.37 -27.99 -3.46
C LEU A 242 -9.34 -29.36 -4.18
N THR A 243 -8.18 -30.00 -4.28
CA THR A 243 -8.06 -31.33 -4.91
C THR A 243 -8.42 -32.47 -3.96
N ARG A 244 -8.27 -32.26 -2.64
CA ARG A 244 -8.48 -33.31 -1.61
C ARG A 244 -9.95 -33.59 -1.29
N THR A 245 -10.88 -32.69 -1.62
CA THR A 245 -12.31 -32.85 -1.32
C THR A 245 -13.04 -33.91 -2.17
N THR A 246 -12.33 -34.64 -3.04
CA THR A 246 -12.93 -35.67 -3.91
C THR A 246 -12.83 -37.11 -3.38
N THR A 247 -12.23 -37.34 -2.20
CA THR A 247 -12.11 -38.69 -1.59
C THR A 247 -12.84 -38.78 -0.25
N THR A 248 -14.16 -38.58 -0.28
CA THR A 248 -15.04 -39.13 0.77
C THR A 248 -16.10 -39.96 0.06
N SER A 249 -15.80 -41.25 -0.15
CA SER A 249 -16.79 -42.26 -0.50
C SER A 249 -17.16 -43.02 0.79
N PRO A 250 -18.43 -43.39 0.99
CA PRO A 250 -18.97 -43.91 2.25
C PRO A 250 -18.42 -45.28 2.67
#